data_AF-D3RNN9-F1
#
_entry.id   AF-D3RNN9-F1
#
_cell.length_a   1.000
_cell.length_b   1.000
_cell.length_c   1.000
_cell.angle_alpha   90.00
_cell.angle_beta   90.00
_cell.angle_gamma   90.00
#
_symmetry.space_group_name_H-M   'P 1'
#
loop_
_entity.id
_entity.type
_entity.pdbx_description
1 polymer ?
#
loop_
_entity_poly.entity_id
_entity_poly.type
_entity_poly.pdbx_seq_one_letter_code
_entity_poly.pdbx_strand_id
1 'polypeptide(L)'
;MFESNQNTIRYKWDPETSTGYQLRFDAEGAAKGGHYCFHVEDWNCRTVTSEWPCQDLTEALEVLNHFFTVDVQQERERLSAWLPAEYRAAA
;
A
#
# COMPACT_ATOMS: atom_id res chain seq x y z
N MET A 1 -8.16 3.96 16.66
CA MET A 1 -6.89 3.55 17.28
C MET A 1 -5.84 3.63 16.18
N PHE A 2 -4.98 4.66 16.23
CA PHE A 2 -3.84 4.74 15.31
C PHE A 2 -2.77 3.84 15.91
N GLU A 3 -2.54 2.68 15.31
CA GLU A 3 -1.40 1.84 15.68
C GLU A 3 -0.13 2.53 15.15
N SER A 4 0.75 2.96 16.05
CA SER A 4 1.93 3.77 15.74
C SER A 4 3.06 2.98 15.06
N ASN A 5 2.73 2.04 14.18
CA ASN A 5 3.66 1.18 13.42
C ASN A 5 3.23 1.11 11.95
N GLN A 6 2.84 2.26 11.38
CA GLN A 6 2.08 2.31 10.13
C GLN A 6 2.98 2.66 8.94
N ASN A 7 3.79 1.69 8.50
CA ASN A 7 4.14 1.60 7.07
C ASN A 7 2.92 1.14 6.26
N THR A 8 1.72 1.64 6.55
CA THR A 8 0.47 1.26 5.90
C THR A 8 -0.40 2.47 5.64
N ILE A 9 -0.98 2.56 4.44
CA ILE A 9 -1.94 3.58 4.01
C ILE A 9 -3.24 2.88 3.67
N ARG A 10 -4.34 3.34 4.27
CA ARG A 10 -5.68 2.80 4.03
C ARG A 10 -6.41 3.67 3.01
N TYR A 11 -7.01 3.05 1.99
CA TYR A 11 -7.68 3.76 0.89
C TYR A 11 -9.18 3.78 1.08
N LYS A 12 -9.79 2.61 1.07
CA LYS A 12 -11.21 2.43 1.40
C LYS A 12 -11.26 1.67 2.69
N TRP A 13 -11.87 2.25 3.72
CA TRP A 13 -12.22 1.53 4.94
C TRP A 13 -13.68 1.77 5.20
N ASP A 14 -14.45 0.69 5.18
CA ASP A 14 -15.88 0.70 5.43
C ASP A 14 -16.12 0.16 6.84
N PRO A 15 -16.50 1.02 7.81
CA PRO A 15 -16.67 0.59 9.19
C PRO A 15 -17.88 -0.32 9.39
N GLU A 16 -18.87 -0.23 8.50
CA GLU A 16 -20.10 -1.03 8.57
C GLU A 16 -19.83 -2.50 8.23
N THR A 17 -19.13 -2.76 7.14
CA THR A 17 -18.76 -4.11 6.71
C THR A 17 -17.39 -4.56 7.24
N SER A 18 -16.65 -3.66 7.89
CA SER A 18 -15.25 -3.87 8.29
C SER A 18 -14.39 -4.37 7.12
N THR A 19 -14.65 -3.84 5.93
CA THR A 19 -13.91 -4.17 4.71
C THR A 19 -13.10 -2.98 4.21
N GLY A 20 -12.03 -3.26 3.48
CA GLY A 20 -11.23 -2.18 2.95
C GLY A 20 -9.99 -2.63 2.21
N TYR A 21 -9.26 -1.65 1.71
CA TYR A 21 -7.99 -1.87 1.04
C TYR A 21 -6.93 -1.01 1.69
N GLN A 22 -5.77 -1.61 1.91
CA GLN A 22 -4.60 -0.92 2.41
C GLN A 22 -3.38 -1.23 1.56
N LEU A 23 -2.50 -0.25 1.42
CA LEU A 23 -1.16 -0.41 0.89
C LEU A 23 -0.19 -0.47 2.06
N ARG A 24 0.58 -1.54 2.15
CA ARG A 24 1.66 -1.72 3.10
C ARG A 24 3.01 -1.60 2.42
N PHE A 25 3.96 -0.98 3.09
CA PHE A 25 5.35 -0.91 2.71
C PHE A 25 6.22 -1.73 3.68
N ASP A 26 6.79 -2.82 3.18
CA ASP A 26 7.67 -3.69 3.94
C ASP A 26 9.11 -3.16 3.89
N ALA A 27 9.44 -2.26 4.81
CA ALA A 27 10.78 -1.65 4.88
C ALA A 27 11.88 -2.67 5.22
N GLU A 28 11.54 -3.75 5.95
CA GLU A 28 12.50 -4.79 6.32
C GLU A 28 12.88 -5.68 5.12
N GLY A 29 11.91 -6.05 4.29
CA GLY A 29 12.12 -6.72 3.02
C GLY A 29 12.92 -5.86 2.07
N ALA A 30 12.57 -4.57 1.99
CA ALA A 30 13.28 -3.59 1.19
C ALA A 30 14.76 -3.46 1.59
N ALA A 31 15.04 -3.33 2.89
CA ALA A 31 16.40 -3.18 3.42
C ALA A 31 17.27 -4.43 3.22
N LYS A 32 16.66 -5.61 3.11
CA LYS A 32 17.36 -6.88 2.84
C LYS A 32 17.58 -7.15 1.35
N GLY A 33 17.21 -6.23 0.46
CA GLY A 33 17.26 -6.42 -0.99
C GLY A 33 16.18 -7.38 -1.50
N GLY A 34 15.08 -7.52 -0.75
CA GLY A 34 13.92 -8.31 -1.16
C GLY A 34 13.23 -7.69 -2.36
N HIS A 35 12.87 -8.55 -3.32
CA HIS A 35 11.88 -8.20 -4.34
C HIS A 35 10.50 -8.12 -3.63
N TYR A 36 9.65 -7.19 -4.04
CA TYR A 36 8.29 -6.95 -3.49
C TYR A 36 8.27 -6.24 -2.12
N CYS A 37 8.46 -4.91 -2.14
CA CYS A 37 8.41 -4.07 -0.94
C CYS A 37 7.01 -3.49 -0.68
N PHE A 38 6.12 -3.56 -1.66
CA PHE A 38 4.77 -2.99 -1.59
C PHE A 38 3.76 -4.13 -1.56
N HIS A 39 2.79 -4.07 -0.66
CA HIS A 39 1.74 -5.07 -0.56
C HIS A 39 0.39 -4.36 -0.56
N VAL A 40 -0.43 -4.63 -1.56
CA VAL A 40 -1.84 -4.22 -1.52
C VAL A 40 -2.60 -5.34 -0.81
N GLU A 41 -3.25 -5.01 0.30
CA GLU A 41 -4.01 -5.96 1.11
C GLU A 41 -5.49 -5.58 1.06
N ASP A 42 -6.33 -6.52 0.61
CA ASP A 42 -7.77 -6.48 0.81
C ASP A 42 -8.08 -7.01 2.21
N TRP A 43 -8.83 -6.24 2.97
CA TRP A 43 -9.24 -6.51 4.33
C TRP A 43 -10.74 -6.79 4.34
N ASN A 44 -11.11 -7.87 5.01
CA ASN A 44 -12.50 -8.19 5.30
C ASN A 44 -12.62 -8.78 6.70
N CYS A 45 -13.44 -8.16 7.55
CA CYS A 45 -13.70 -8.62 8.91
C CYS A 45 -12.41 -8.91 9.71
N ARG A 46 -11.48 -7.94 9.73
CA ARG A 46 -10.17 -8.01 10.42
C ARG A 46 -9.18 -9.05 9.88
N THR A 47 -9.49 -9.67 8.75
CA THR A 47 -8.63 -10.65 8.09
C THR A 47 -8.22 -10.13 6.72
N VAL A 48 -6.95 -10.30 6.36
CA VAL A 48 -6.50 -10.06 4.99
C VAL A 48 -7.07 -11.18 4.12
N THR A 49 -7.98 -10.83 3.21
CA THR A 49 -8.65 -11.77 2.30
C THR A 49 -7.87 -11.96 1.02
N SER A 50 -7.13 -10.95 0.57
CA SER A 50 -6.24 -11.05 -0.58
C SER A 50 -5.05 -10.13 -0.38
N GLU A 51 -3.88 -10.59 -0.81
CA GLU A 51 -2.65 -9.82 -0.80
C GLU A 51 -2.04 -9.88 -2.21
N TRP A 52 -1.66 -8.71 -2.72
CA TRP A 52 -0.92 -8.57 -3.96
C TRP A 52 0.46 -8.01 -3.64
N PRO A 53 1.51 -8.86 -3.70
CA PRO A 53 2.89 -8.40 -3.58
C PRO A 53 3.26 -7.66 -4.87
N CYS A 54 3.69 -6.41 -4.71
CA CYS A 54 4.04 -5.50 -5.79
C CYS A 54 5.51 -5.12 -5.69
N GLN A 55 6.18 -5.14 -6.84
CA GLN A 55 7.61 -4.84 -6.89
C GLN A 55 7.86 -3.34 -6.66
N ASP A 56 7.03 -2.51 -7.29
CA ASP A 56 7.15 -1.05 -7.31
C ASP A 56 5.84 -0.38 -6.92
N LEU A 57 5.93 0.88 -6.49
CA LEU A 57 4.78 1.68 -6.11
C LEU A 57 3.75 1.81 -7.24
N THR A 58 4.22 1.92 -8.48
CA THR A 58 3.36 2.03 -9.68
C THR A 58 2.48 0.79 -9.83
N GLU A 59 3.04 -0.41 -9.68
CA GLU A 59 2.28 -1.66 -9.81
C GLU A 59 1.20 -1.76 -8.71
N ALA A 60 1.55 -1.37 -7.48
CA ALA A 60 0.59 -1.32 -6.38
C ALA A 60 -0.56 -0.32 -6.64
N LEU A 61 -0.24 0.83 -7.23
CA LEU A 61 -1.23 1.83 -7.64
C LEU A 61 -2.10 1.36 -8.80
N GLU A 62 -1.56 0.61 -9.74
CA GLU A 62 -2.35 0.01 -10.83
C GLU A 62 -3.36 -1.01 -10.29
N VAL A 63 -2.95 -1.84 -9.32
CA VAL A 63 -3.85 -2.75 -8.61
C VAL A 63 -4.96 -1.96 -7.91
N LEU A 64 -4.60 -0.93 -7.14
CA LEU A 64 -5.58 -0.07 -6.47
C LEU A 64 -6.52 0.64 -7.47
N ASN A 65 -6.01 1.08 -8.61
CA ASN A 65 -6.79 1.72 -9.66
C ASN A 65 -7.82 0.77 -10.28
N HIS A 66 -7.48 -0.52 -10.42
CA HIS A 66 -8.41 -1.53 -10.88
C HIS A 66 -9.65 -1.66 -9.98
N PHE A 67 -9.49 -1.48 -8.67
CA PHE A 67 -10.60 -1.63 -7.70
C PHE A 67 -11.29 -0.31 -7.36
N PHE A 68 -10.56 0.81 -7.29
CA PHE A 68 -11.06 2.07 -6.73
C PHE A 68 -11.01 3.27 -7.65
N THR A 69 -10.57 3.13 -8.91
CA THR A 69 -10.38 4.26 -9.83
C THR A 69 -9.62 5.39 -9.13
N VAL A 70 -8.34 5.16 -8.85
CA VAL A 70 -7.48 6.15 -8.18
C VAL A 70 -6.64 6.88 -9.22
N ASP A 71 -6.40 8.16 -9.01
CA ASP A 71 -5.49 8.91 -9.87
C ASP A 71 -4.05 8.49 -9.54
N VAL A 72 -3.50 7.58 -10.34
CA VAL A 72 -2.18 6.96 -10.13
C VAL A 72 -1.09 8.02 -10.02
N GLN A 73 -1.17 9.10 -10.80
CA GLN A 73 -0.15 10.15 -10.81
C GLN A 73 -0.21 10.97 -9.52
N GLN A 74 -1.40 11.41 -9.12
CA GLN A 74 -1.57 12.16 -7.88
C GLN A 74 -1.22 11.33 -6.64
N GLU A 75 -1.63 10.06 -6.62
CA GLU A 75 -1.31 9.16 -5.52
C GLU A 75 0.17 8.83 -5.46
N ARG A 76 0.85 8.68 -6.60
CA ARG A 76 2.30 8.50 -6.63
C ARG A 76 3.03 9.68 -6.00
N GLU A 77 2.61 10.91 -6.29
CA GLU A 77 3.20 12.10 -5.65
C GLU A 77 2.96 12.11 -4.13
N ARG A 78 1.73 11.77 -3.72
CA ARG A 78 1.37 11.66 -2.29
C ARG A 78 2.19 10.59 -1.57
N LEU A 79 2.35 9.43 -2.19
CA LEU A 79 3.06 8.27 -1.63
C LEU A 79 4.58 8.45 -1.69
N SER A 80 5.09 9.15 -2.70
CA SER A 80 6.50 9.59 -2.75
C SER A 80 6.88 10.45 -1.55
N ALA A 81 5.96 11.27 -1.03
CA ALA A 81 6.21 12.04 0.20
C ALA A 81 6.16 11.18 1.47
N TRP A 82 5.45 10.05 1.42
CA TRP A 82 5.31 9.10 2.53
C TRP A 82 6.45 8.08 2.60
N LEU A 83 7.03 7.70 1.46
CA LEU A 83 8.11 6.73 1.40
C LEU A 83 9.44 7.27 1.95
N PRO A 84 10.27 6.40 2.59
CA PRO A 84 11.61 6.79 3.02
C PRO A 84 12.45 7.30 1.84
N ALA A 85 13.30 8.30 2.10
CA ALA A 85 14.08 8.98 1.06
C ALA A 85 14.87 8.04 0.13
N GLU A 86 15.31 6.90 0.67
CA GLU A 86 16.05 5.86 -0.05
C GLU A 86 15.22 5.17 -1.15
N TYR A 87 13.89 5.14 -1.01
CA TYR A 87 12.96 4.54 -1.98
C TYR A 87 12.21 5.59 -2.83
N ARG A 88 12.41 6.90 -2.56
CA ARG A 88 11.84 7.99 -3.37
C ARG A 88 12.45 8.09 -4.77
N ALA A 89 13.66 7.57 -4.97
CA ALA A 89 14.40 7.65 -6.23
C ALA A 89 14.08 6.51 -7.22
N ALA A 90 13.42 5.43 -6.75
CA ALA A 90 12.97 4.31 -7.58
C ALA A 90 11.47 4.38 -7.91
N ALA A 91 10.76 5.38 -7.35
CA ALA A 91 9.32 5.55 -7.50
C ALA A 91 8.95 6.27 -8.80
#